data_AF-A0A7C4IPN3-F1
#
_entry.id   AF-A0A7C4IPN3-F1
#
_cell.length_a   1.000
_cell.length_b   1.000
_cell.length_c   1.000
_cell.angle_alpha   90.00
_cell.angle_beta   90.00
_cell.angle_gamma   90.00
#
_symmetry.space_group_name_H-M   'P 1'
#
loop_
_entity.id
_entity.type
_entity.pdbx_description
1 polymer ?
#
loop_
_entity_poly.entity_id
_entity_poly.type
_entity_poly.pdbx_seq_one_letter_code
_entity_poly.pdbx_strand_id
1 'polypeptide(L)'
;MPIQVVCTGCKKTLRVADKHAGKRAKCPNCQQVIEIPAASGDAESPAAMHDRGLQSPSSTSPKQESGSSDQWYVQTESGEQFGPISRNELDVWVSEGRVDSSCQVLQEHWDQWKWAEEVYPQLAHSAATVGAQFAVKEPSAPTITISETKRSAATLTAEVNPFASPKFVGESHEAEADGLTRKAKQSLAETRPWVFFFSVLAFVGSGFGGLGGIGMFIAGITQGGATGVGSLVSGVMFLGGAALYGFAAYHLYSYASYIKLFLKTSSPGDLEQALTAQKSFWKLVGIVTAVFLILYAVLFLLVIVLGLAG
;
A
#
# COMPACT_ATOMS: atom_id res chain seq x y z
N MET A 1 1.49 -10.83 -41.41
CA MET A 1 0.59 -9.78 -40.90
C MET A 1 0.53 -9.91 -39.38
N PRO A 2 0.69 -8.86 -38.56
CA PRO A 2 0.76 -9.04 -37.10
C PRO A 2 -0.57 -9.57 -36.53
N ILE A 3 -0.52 -10.68 -35.78
CA ILE A 3 -1.67 -11.26 -35.08
C ILE A 3 -1.84 -10.51 -33.76
N GLN A 4 -3.06 -10.04 -33.50
CA GLN A 4 -3.43 -9.37 -32.24
C GLN A 4 -4.08 -10.41 -31.33
N VAL A 5 -3.43 -10.70 -30.19
CA VAL A 5 -3.95 -11.63 -29.18
C VAL A 5 -4.21 -10.88 -27.88
N VAL A 6 -5.37 -11.09 -27.27
CA VAL A 6 -5.71 -10.50 -25.97
C VAL A 6 -5.25 -11.44 -24.87
N CYS A 7 -4.44 -10.94 -23.93
CA CYS A 7 -4.00 -11.75 -22.80
C CYS A 7 -5.14 -11.98 -21.80
N THR A 8 -5.42 -13.24 -21.46
CA THR A 8 -6.46 -13.63 -20.49
C THR A 8 -6.14 -13.22 -19.04
N GLY A 9 -4.87 -12.94 -18.72
CA GLY A 9 -4.47 -12.52 -17.37
C GLY A 9 -4.57 -11.02 -17.12
N CYS A 10 -4.15 -10.17 -18.07
CA CYS A 10 -4.12 -8.70 -17.89
C CYS A 10 -4.98 -7.93 -18.88
N LYS A 11 -5.80 -8.61 -19.69
CA LYS A 11 -6.71 -8.06 -20.72
C LYS A 11 -6.08 -7.10 -21.74
N LYS A 12 -4.74 -7.10 -21.86
CA LYS A 12 -4.00 -6.20 -22.75
C LYS A 12 -3.77 -6.87 -24.11
N THR A 13 -4.00 -6.13 -25.20
CA THR A 13 -3.77 -6.59 -26.58
C THR A 13 -2.28 -6.61 -26.90
N LEU A 14 -1.74 -7.78 -27.25
CA LEU A 14 -0.36 -7.97 -27.64
C LEU A 14 -0.29 -8.19 -29.16
N ARG A 15 0.63 -7.46 -29.81
CA ARG A 15 0.95 -7.67 -31.23
C ARG A 15 2.07 -8.69 -31.33
N VAL A 16 1.77 -9.86 -31.87
CA VAL A 16 2.73 -10.95 -32.02
C VAL A 16 2.94 -11.25 -33.50
N ALA A 17 4.20 -11.49 -33.88
CA ALA A 17 4.54 -11.87 -35.26
C ALA A 17 4.02 -13.29 -35.56
N ASP A 18 3.61 -13.53 -36.81
CA ASP A 18 3.02 -14.81 -37.28
C ASP A 18 3.87 -16.05 -36.95
N LYS A 19 5.19 -15.88 -36.81
CA LYS A 19 6.14 -16.95 -36.49
C LYS A 19 5.88 -17.64 -35.14
N HIS A 20 5.02 -17.05 -34.30
CA HIS A 20 4.62 -17.61 -33.00
C HIS A 20 3.17 -18.09 -32.95
N ALA A 21 2.47 -18.13 -34.09
CA ALA A 21 1.13 -18.74 -34.19
C ALA A 21 1.18 -20.21 -33.74
N GLY A 22 0.24 -20.63 -32.89
CA GLY A 22 0.17 -22.00 -32.37
C GLY A 22 1.18 -22.36 -31.26
N LYS A 23 1.98 -21.41 -30.75
CA LYS A 23 2.89 -21.63 -29.61
C LYS A 23 2.40 -20.91 -28.35
N ARG A 24 2.75 -21.47 -27.18
CA ARG A 24 2.49 -20.84 -25.87
C ARG A 24 3.52 -19.73 -25.63
N ALA A 25 3.06 -18.50 -25.44
CA ALA A 25 3.91 -17.34 -25.19
C ALA A 25 3.62 -16.72 -23.82
N LYS A 26 4.66 -16.29 -23.11
CA LYS A 26 4.49 -15.54 -21.85
C LYS A 26 4.14 -14.09 -22.16
N CYS A 27 3.12 -13.57 -21.51
CA CYS A 27 2.79 -12.16 -21.57
C CYS A 27 3.91 -11.33 -20.91
N PRO A 28 4.50 -10.32 -21.55
CA PRO A 28 5.54 -9.49 -20.94
C PRO A 28 5.03 -8.59 -19.80
N ASN A 29 3.70 -8.42 -19.70
CA ASN A 29 3.10 -7.52 -18.70
C ASN A 29 2.65 -8.25 -17.43
N CYS A 30 2.20 -9.50 -17.52
CA CYS A 30 1.72 -10.26 -16.36
C CYS A 30 2.34 -11.66 -16.23
N GLN A 31 3.29 -12.01 -17.11
CA GLN A 31 3.98 -13.31 -17.18
C GLN A 31 3.06 -14.54 -17.37
N GLN A 32 1.75 -14.34 -17.55
CA GLN A 32 0.81 -15.42 -17.80
C GLN A 32 1.05 -16.06 -19.16
N VAL A 33 1.04 -17.40 -19.20
CA VAL A 33 1.24 -18.19 -20.43
C VAL A 33 -0.05 -18.21 -21.23
N ILE A 34 -0.05 -17.56 -22.39
CA ILE A 34 -1.20 -17.48 -23.30
C ILE A 34 -0.98 -18.30 -24.56
N GLU A 35 -2.04 -18.91 -25.07
CA GLU A 35 -2.02 -19.66 -26.33
C GLU A 35 -2.41 -18.74 -27.49
N ILE A 36 -1.53 -18.63 -28.48
CA ILE A 36 -1.74 -17.75 -29.65
C ILE A 36 -2.56 -18.54 -30.68
N PRO A 37 -3.79 -18.10 -31.04
CA PRO A 37 -4.62 -18.77 -32.02
C PRO A 37 -3.91 -18.88 -33.38
N ALA A 38 -3.96 -20.06 -34.00
CA ALA A 38 -3.46 -20.23 -35.36
C ALA A 38 -4.33 -19.44 -36.33
N ALA A 39 -3.72 -18.65 -37.21
CA ALA A 39 -4.43 -17.88 -38.23
C ALA A 39 -5.14 -18.82 -39.21
N SER A 40 -6.46 -18.86 -39.15
CA SER A 40 -7.31 -19.45 -40.21
C SER A 40 -7.63 -18.34 -41.21
N GLY A 41 -7.06 -18.43 -42.41
CA GLY A 41 -7.48 -17.63 -43.56
C GLY A 41 -8.68 -18.25 -44.27
N ASP A 42 -9.69 -17.40 -44.48
CA ASP A 42 -10.69 -17.34 -45.55
C ASP A 42 -11.77 -18.43 -45.76
N ALA A 43 -13.02 -17.93 -45.67
CA ALA A 43 -14.28 -18.22 -46.38
C ALA A 43 -14.44 -19.47 -47.29
N GLU A 44 -15.57 -20.17 -47.15
CA GLU A 44 -16.70 -20.19 -48.12
C GLU A 44 -17.67 -21.37 -47.83
N SER A 45 -18.97 -21.08 -47.83
CA SER A 45 -20.08 -22.05 -47.92
C SER A 45 -20.29 -22.39 -49.42
N PRO A 46 -20.65 -23.63 -49.84
CA PRO A 46 -22.07 -24.02 -49.83
C PRO A 46 -22.40 -25.52 -49.68
N ALA A 47 -23.62 -25.76 -49.18
CA ALA A 47 -24.61 -26.80 -49.50
C ALA A 47 -24.18 -28.24 -49.90
N ALA A 48 -24.62 -29.25 -49.13
CA ALA A 48 -25.78 -30.09 -49.48
C ALA A 48 -25.98 -31.28 -48.51
N MET A 49 -27.26 -31.51 -48.19
CA MET A 49 -27.90 -32.79 -47.80
C MET A 49 -27.36 -33.56 -46.59
N HIS A 50 -28.15 -33.61 -45.51
CA HIS A 50 -28.92 -34.82 -45.19
C HIS A 50 -30.21 -34.49 -44.44
N ASP A 51 -31.25 -35.22 -44.85
CA ASP A 51 -32.67 -35.09 -44.57
C ASP A 51 -33.08 -35.79 -43.26
N ARG A 52 -34.21 -35.32 -42.72
CA ARG A 52 -35.22 -35.99 -41.89
C ARG A 52 -34.98 -36.28 -40.40
N GLY A 53 -35.81 -35.60 -39.59
CA GLY A 53 -36.14 -36.08 -38.24
C GLY A 53 -37.07 -35.18 -37.40
N LEU A 54 -38.19 -34.72 -37.97
CA LEU A 54 -39.49 -34.48 -37.30
C LEU A 54 -39.48 -34.28 -35.76
N GLN A 55 -39.70 -33.04 -35.30
CA GLN A 55 -40.92 -32.60 -34.58
C GLN A 55 -40.64 -31.38 -33.68
N SER A 56 -41.46 -30.35 -33.88
CA SER A 56 -41.89 -29.43 -32.83
C SER A 56 -43.42 -29.51 -32.82
N PRO A 57 -44.07 -29.49 -31.66
CA PRO A 57 -44.91 -28.33 -31.42
C PRO A 57 -44.88 -27.81 -29.97
N SER A 58 -44.75 -26.49 -29.87
CA SER A 58 -45.55 -25.54 -29.08
C SER A 58 -46.34 -26.04 -27.86
N SER A 59 -46.12 -25.40 -26.69
CA SER A 59 -47.17 -25.09 -25.70
C SER A 59 -46.78 -23.91 -24.78
N THR A 60 -47.30 -22.75 -25.17
CA THR A 60 -47.80 -21.53 -24.51
C THR A 60 -48.01 -21.48 -22.95
N SER A 61 -47.35 -20.47 -22.31
CA SER A 61 -47.74 -19.60 -21.16
C SER A 61 -47.98 -20.17 -19.73
N PRO A 62 -48.03 -19.32 -18.65
CA PRO A 62 -47.20 -18.15 -18.27
C PRO A 62 -46.86 -18.07 -16.74
N LYS A 63 -45.90 -17.20 -16.38
CA LYS A 63 -45.73 -16.51 -15.07
C LYS A 63 -45.42 -17.37 -13.82
N GLN A 64 -44.14 -17.34 -13.41
CA GLN A 64 -43.77 -17.05 -12.01
C GLN A 64 -42.30 -16.59 -11.93
N GLU A 65 -42.15 -15.28 -11.71
CA GLU A 65 -40.92 -14.66 -11.22
C GLU A 65 -40.68 -15.11 -9.77
N SER A 66 -39.55 -15.75 -9.49
CA SER A 66 -38.87 -15.72 -8.18
C SER A 66 -37.59 -16.57 -8.22
N GLY A 67 -36.43 -15.91 -8.04
CA GLY A 67 -35.17 -16.58 -7.68
C GLY A 67 -33.96 -16.29 -8.57
N SER A 68 -33.71 -15.02 -8.96
CA SER A 68 -32.44 -14.63 -9.58
C SER A 68 -31.40 -14.30 -8.51
N SER A 69 -30.32 -15.10 -8.43
CA SER A 69 -28.97 -14.69 -8.00
C SER A 69 -28.85 -13.60 -6.92
N ASP A 70 -29.05 -13.97 -5.65
CA ASP A 70 -28.73 -13.11 -4.49
C ASP A 70 -27.35 -13.46 -3.91
N GLN A 71 -26.33 -13.55 -4.77
CA GLN A 71 -24.93 -13.71 -4.34
C GLN A 71 -24.27 -12.33 -4.16
N TRP A 72 -23.85 -12.07 -2.92
CA TRP A 72 -23.16 -10.86 -2.51
C TRP A 72 -21.75 -11.18 -2.02
N TYR A 73 -20.83 -10.26 -2.30
CA TYR A 73 -19.45 -10.29 -1.84
C TYR A 73 -19.17 -9.03 -1.04
N VAL A 74 -18.42 -9.17 0.05
CA VAL A 74 -17.99 -8.06 0.91
C VAL A 74 -16.48 -8.04 0.94
N GLN A 75 -15.90 -6.87 0.78
CA GLN A 75 -14.48 -6.63 0.97
C GLN A 75 -14.28 -5.65 2.13
N THR A 76 -13.50 -6.09 3.11
CA THR A 76 -13.12 -5.29 4.29
C THR A 76 -11.95 -4.35 3.98
N GLU A 77 -11.68 -3.36 4.83
CA GLU A 77 -10.55 -2.42 4.68
C GLU A 77 -9.18 -3.16 4.60
N SER A 78 -9.07 -4.32 5.26
CA SER A 78 -7.87 -5.16 5.21
C SER A 78 -7.65 -5.87 3.86
N GLY A 79 -8.59 -5.74 2.92
CA GLY A 79 -8.55 -6.37 1.61
C GLY A 79 -9.02 -7.84 1.59
N GLU A 80 -9.50 -8.36 2.72
CA GLU A 80 -10.09 -9.69 2.80
C GLU A 80 -11.48 -9.69 2.15
N GLN A 81 -11.66 -10.55 1.15
CA GLN A 81 -12.92 -10.74 0.42
C GLN A 81 -13.68 -11.94 0.99
N PHE A 82 -14.90 -11.68 1.46
CA PHE A 82 -15.84 -12.68 1.95
C PHE A 82 -16.97 -12.86 0.95
N GLY A 83 -17.21 -14.09 0.50
CA GLY A 83 -18.37 -14.44 -0.33
C GLY A 83 -18.31 -15.86 -0.91
N PRO A 84 -19.39 -16.35 -1.54
CA PRO A 84 -20.67 -15.68 -1.76
C PRO A 84 -21.64 -15.83 -0.57
N ILE A 85 -22.09 -14.71 0.01
CA ILE A 85 -23.12 -14.67 1.06
C ILE A 85 -24.45 -14.16 0.50
N SER A 86 -25.55 -14.48 1.17
CA SER A 86 -26.88 -14.01 0.77
C SER A 86 -27.15 -12.57 1.21
N ARG A 87 -28.09 -11.86 0.58
CA ARG A 87 -28.48 -10.49 0.97
C ARG A 87 -28.92 -10.39 2.44
N ASN A 88 -29.67 -11.38 2.92
CA ASN A 88 -30.14 -11.41 4.30
C ASN A 88 -28.98 -11.57 5.30
N GLU A 89 -27.95 -12.32 4.92
CA GLU A 89 -26.75 -12.50 5.74
C GLU A 89 -25.91 -11.21 5.78
N LEU A 90 -25.84 -10.50 4.65
CA LEU A 90 -25.24 -9.18 4.58
C LEU A 90 -25.96 -8.15 5.48
N ASP A 91 -27.31 -8.17 5.49
CA ASP A 91 -28.12 -7.30 6.35
C ASP A 91 -27.86 -7.57 7.84
N VAL A 92 -27.68 -8.84 8.24
CA VAL A 92 -27.31 -9.22 9.61
C VAL A 92 -25.94 -8.64 9.95
N TRP A 93 -24.95 -8.74 9.07
CA TRP A 93 -23.60 -8.22 9.35
C TRP A 93 -23.55 -6.70 9.48
N VAL A 94 -24.39 -5.99 8.71
CA VAL A 94 -24.59 -4.54 8.86
C VAL A 94 -25.24 -4.22 10.21
N SER A 95 -26.23 -5.01 10.64
CA SER A 95 -26.90 -4.82 11.94
C SER A 95 -26.01 -5.14 13.15
N GLU A 96 -25.07 -6.07 12.99
CA GLU A 96 -24.07 -6.43 14.01
C GLU A 96 -22.89 -5.43 14.06
N GLY A 97 -22.80 -4.48 13.11
CA GLY A 97 -21.69 -3.53 13.01
C GLY A 97 -20.39 -4.15 12.50
N ARG A 98 -20.45 -5.33 11.85
CA ARG A 98 -19.29 -6.00 11.23
C ARG A 98 -18.94 -5.43 9.85
N VAL A 99 -19.91 -4.78 9.20
CA VAL A 99 -19.75 -4.08 7.93
C VAL A 99 -20.04 -2.61 8.21
N ASP A 100 -19.01 -1.78 8.12
CA ASP A 100 -19.08 -0.33 8.34
C ASP A 100 -19.04 0.45 7.01
N SER A 101 -19.05 1.79 7.10
CA SER A 101 -19.00 2.68 5.93
C SER A 101 -17.73 2.51 5.08
N SER A 102 -16.67 1.92 5.62
CA SER A 102 -15.40 1.69 4.92
C SER A 102 -15.33 0.33 4.20
N CYS A 103 -16.38 -0.49 4.28
CA CYS A 103 -16.44 -1.76 3.59
C CYS A 103 -17.03 -1.58 2.18
N GLN A 104 -16.55 -2.36 1.21
CA GLN A 104 -17.10 -2.39 -0.15
C GLN A 104 -17.94 -3.66 -0.36
N VAL A 105 -19.06 -3.52 -1.06
CA VAL A 105 -19.96 -4.63 -1.39
C VAL A 105 -20.11 -4.74 -2.91
N LEU A 106 -20.18 -5.97 -3.40
CA LEU A 106 -20.38 -6.29 -4.80
C LEU A 106 -21.51 -7.31 -4.95
N GLN A 107 -22.47 -6.98 -5.81
CA GLN A 107 -23.52 -7.90 -6.23
C GLN A 107 -23.12 -8.55 -7.56
N GLU A 108 -23.49 -9.80 -7.79
CA GLU A 108 -23.09 -10.56 -9.00
C GLU A 108 -23.49 -9.89 -10.33
N HIS A 109 -24.56 -9.09 -10.35
CA HIS A 109 -24.97 -8.32 -11.53
C HIS A 109 -24.39 -6.90 -11.60
N TRP A 110 -23.49 -6.54 -10.69
CA TRP A 110 -22.76 -5.27 -10.73
C TRP A 110 -21.39 -5.44 -11.34
N ASP A 111 -21.08 -4.60 -12.32
CA ASP A 111 -19.75 -4.54 -12.94
C ASP A 111 -18.70 -3.83 -12.06
N GLN A 112 -19.10 -3.22 -10.94
CA GLN A 112 -18.24 -2.42 -10.06
C GLN A 112 -18.59 -2.58 -8.57
N TRP A 113 -17.55 -2.60 -7.72
CA TRP A 113 -17.67 -2.54 -6.27
C TRP A 113 -18.22 -1.18 -5.85
N LYS A 114 -19.15 -1.18 -4.89
CA LYS A 114 -19.68 0.05 -4.31
C LYS A 114 -19.47 0.06 -2.81
N TRP A 115 -19.33 1.24 -2.24
CA TRP A 115 -19.20 1.40 -0.80
C TRP A 115 -20.50 0.95 -0.10
N ALA A 116 -20.37 0.33 1.07
CA ALA A 116 -21.50 -0.15 1.86
C ALA A 116 -22.46 1.01 2.22
N GLU A 117 -21.95 2.24 2.38
CA GLU A 117 -22.76 3.44 2.65
C GLU A 117 -23.63 3.89 1.47
N GLU A 118 -23.24 3.61 0.22
CA GLU A 118 -24.06 3.91 -0.95
C GLU A 118 -25.23 2.93 -1.10
N VAL A 119 -25.05 1.70 -0.59
CA VAL A 119 -26.05 0.62 -0.64
C VAL A 119 -26.96 0.66 0.59
N TYR A 120 -26.41 1.06 1.75
CA TYR A 120 -27.09 1.16 3.03
C TYR A 120 -26.96 2.57 3.62
N PRO A 121 -27.89 3.49 3.28
CA PRO A 121 -27.88 4.87 3.76
C PRO A 121 -27.88 5.02 5.29
N GLN A 122 -28.30 3.99 6.02
CA GLN A 122 -28.29 3.93 7.48
C GLN A 122 -26.87 3.89 8.09
N LEU A 123 -25.86 3.41 7.36
CA LEU A 123 -24.47 3.41 7.83
C LEU A 123 -23.90 4.84 7.89
N ALA A 124 -24.28 5.70 6.93
CA ALA A 124 -23.87 7.10 6.91
C ALA A 124 -24.41 7.91 8.11
N HIS A 125 -25.64 7.61 8.57
CA HIS A 125 -26.24 8.29 9.72
C HIS A 125 -25.71 7.78 11.08
N SER A 126 -25.24 6.54 11.13
CA SER A 126 -24.68 5.94 12.35
C SER A 126 -23.28 6.47 12.69
N ALA A 127 -22.46 6.77 11.67
CA ALA A 127 -21.15 7.43 11.83
C ALA A 127 -21.28 8.83 12.45
N ALA A 128 -22.35 9.57 12.14
CA ALA A 128 -22.60 10.91 12.69
C ALA A 128 -22.94 10.90 14.20
N THR A 129 -23.47 9.80 14.73
CA THR A 129 -23.91 9.72 16.13
C THR A 129 -22.77 9.42 17.10
N VAL A 130 -21.70 8.76 16.65
CA VAL A 130 -20.53 8.42 17.49
C VAL A 130 -19.63 9.64 17.78
N GLY A 131 -19.63 10.65 16.89
CA GLY A 131 -18.88 11.90 17.10
C GLY A 131 -19.43 12.83 18.19
N ALA A 132 -20.65 12.62 18.66
CA ALA A 132 -21.32 13.50 19.63
C ALA A 132 -21.08 13.12 21.10
N GLN A 133 -20.41 12.00 21.40
CA GLN A 133 -20.26 11.48 22.77
C GLN A 133 -18.90 11.75 23.42
N PHE A 134 -17.99 12.44 22.73
CA PHE A 134 -16.72 12.92 23.31
C PHE A 134 -16.71 14.44 23.48
N ALA A 135 -17.79 15.00 24.05
CA ALA A 135 -17.80 16.38 24.55
C ALA A 135 -17.12 16.41 25.93
N VAL A 136 -15.81 16.70 25.93
CA VAL A 136 -15.03 16.94 27.14
C VAL A 136 -15.60 18.14 27.89
N LYS A 137 -15.87 17.91 29.18
CA LYS A 137 -16.41 18.86 30.16
C LYS A 137 -15.38 19.97 30.44
N GLU A 138 -15.69 21.17 29.99
CA GLU A 138 -14.91 22.40 30.22
C GLU A 138 -15.17 22.95 31.64
N PRO A 139 -14.14 23.18 32.49
CA PRO A 139 -14.31 23.86 33.76
C PRO A 139 -14.16 25.39 33.62
N SER A 140 -15.16 26.07 34.16
CA SER A 140 -15.39 27.50 34.39
C SER A 140 -14.20 28.46 34.50
N ALA A 141 -14.36 29.59 33.82
CA ALA A 141 -13.59 30.84 33.84
C ALA A 141 -13.27 31.42 35.24
N PRO A 142 -12.40 32.45 35.28
CA PRO A 142 -12.94 33.74 35.68
C PRO A 142 -12.61 34.93 34.75
N THR A 143 -13.64 35.77 34.63
CA THR A 143 -13.76 37.16 34.18
C THR A 143 -12.54 38.07 34.36
N ILE A 144 -12.10 38.76 33.30
CA ILE A 144 -11.57 40.14 33.38
C ILE A 144 -12.04 41.00 32.17
N THR A 145 -12.92 41.94 32.53
CA THR A 145 -13.05 43.36 32.15
C THR A 145 -12.72 43.88 30.75
N ILE A 146 -13.72 44.57 30.22
CA ILE A 146 -13.85 45.33 28.97
C ILE A 146 -12.86 46.51 28.87
N SER A 147 -12.42 46.84 27.66
CA SER A 147 -12.12 48.23 27.28
C SER A 147 -12.50 48.49 25.83
N GLU A 148 -13.50 49.36 25.70
CA GLU A 148 -14.12 49.88 24.49
C GLU A 148 -13.19 50.92 23.82
N THR A 149 -12.99 50.85 22.50
CA THR A 149 -12.45 51.99 21.73
C THR A 149 -13.10 52.07 20.35
N LYS A 150 -14.13 52.92 20.32
CA LYS A 150 -14.72 53.72 19.25
C LYS A 150 -13.85 53.95 17.99
N ARG A 151 -14.36 53.59 16.80
CA ARG A 151 -14.25 54.44 15.58
C ARG A 151 -15.28 54.09 14.48
N SER A 152 -16.19 55.05 14.30
CA SER A 152 -16.77 55.61 13.06
C SER A 152 -17.44 54.72 12.01
N ALA A 153 -18.73 55.00 11.83
CA ALA A 153 -19.56 54.61 10.70
C ALA A 153 -19.15 55.29 9.38
N ALA A 154 -19.28 54.57 8.26
CA ALA A 154 -19.90 55.06 7.03
C ALA A 154 -20.04 53.95 5.96
N THR A 155 -21.25 53.87 5.39
CA THR A 155 -21.62 53.42 4.03
C THR A 155 -22.45 52.13 3.92
N LEU A 156 -23.56 52.30 3.20
CA LEU A 156 -24.80 51.54 3.16
C LEU A 156 -24.75 50.22 2.37
N THR A 157 -25.65 49.32 2.81
CA THR A 157 -26.46 48.34 2.06
C THR A 157 -25.73 47.23 1.31
N ALA A 158 -25.41 46.17 2.04
CA ALA A 158 -25.62 44.81 1.54
C ALA A 158 -26.70 44.19 2.42
N GLU A 159 -27.76 43.68 1.80
CA GLU A 159 -28.78 42.88 2.47
C GLU A 159 -28.09 41.66 3.11
N VAL A 160 -27.86 41.74 4.42
CA VAL A 160 -27.30 40.63 5.20
C VAL A 160 -28.44 39.66 5.41
N ASN A 161 -28.50 38.60 4.60
CA ASN A 161 -29.41 37.49 4.80
C ASN A 161 -29.11 36.85 6.18
N PRO A 162 -30.00 36.99 7.19
CA PRO A 162 -29.75 36.49 8.54
C PRO A 162 -29.76 34.96 8.63
N PHE A 163 -30.21 34.29 7.56
CA PHE A 163 -30.26 32.83 7.43
C PHE A 163 -29.17 32.28 6.51
N ALA A 164 -28.21 33.11 6.08
CA ALA A 164 -27.01 32.57 5.46
C ALA A 164 -26.21 31.84 6.54
N SER A 165 -26.12 30.51 6.42
CA SER A 165 -25.23 29.69 7.24
C SER A 165 -23.85 30.35 7.27
N PRO A 166 -23.19 30.48 8.43
CA PRO A 166 -21.80 30.92 8.47
C PRO A 166 -21.07 30.00 7.51
N LYS A 167 -20.50 30.56 6.43
CA LYS A 167 -19.54 29.80 5.64
C LYS A 167 -18.44 29.49 6.62
N PHE A 168 -18.43 28.26 7.13
CA PHE A 168 -17.31 27.77 7.89
C PHE A 168 -16.14 27.92 6.93
N VAL A 169 -15.30 28.93 7.17
CA VAL A 169 -13.92 28.91 6.67
C VAL A 169 -13.22 27.85 7.53
N GLY A 170 -13.72 26.62 7.42
CA GLY A 170 -12.87 25.49 7.52
C GLY A 170 -11.93 25.71 6.37
N GLU A 171 -10.66 25.82 6.68
CA GLU A 171 -9.61 25.46 5.77
C GLU A 171 -10.00 24.05 5.30
N SER A 172 -10.79 23.98 4.22
CA SER A 172 -10.95 22.76 3.45
C SER A 172 -9.54 22.54 3.00
N HIS A 173 -8.80 21.73 3.75
CA HIS A 173 -7.50 21.24 3.36
C HIS A 173 -7.74 20.75 1.95
N GLU A 174 -7.30 21.56 0.98
CA GLU A 174 -7.45 21.29 -0.43
C GLU A 174 -6.68 19.99 -0.58
N ALA A 175 -7.41 18.87 -0.55
CA ALA A 175 -6.93 17.59 -0.99
C ALA A 175 -6.72 17.80 -2.49
N GLU A 176 -5.59 18.42 -2.80
CA GLU A 176 -4.97 18.53 -4.11
C GLU A 176 -5.08 17.14 -4.74
N ALA A 177 -5.34 17.06 -6.05
CA ALA A 177 -5.73 15.82 -6.77
C ALA A 177 -4.84 14.57 -6.50
N ASP A 178 -3.69 14.76 -5.87
CA ASP A 178 -2.74 13.74 -5.42
C ASP A 178 -3.02 13.17 -4.01
N GLY A 179 -4.08 13.60 -3.30
CA GLY A 179 -4.51 13.04 -2.01
C GLY A 179 -3.62 13.38 -0.80
N LEU A 180 -2.61 14.24 -0.95
CA LEU A 180 -1.66 14.61 0.09
C LEU A 180 -1.63 16.12 0.35
N THR A 181 -1.62 16.49 1.63
CA THR A 181 -1.51 17.90 2.02
C THR A 181 -0.16 18.49 1.60
N ARG A 182 -0.16 19.78 1.23
CA ARG A 182 1.07 20.54 0.90
C ARG A 182 2.12 20.47 2.02
N LYS A 183 1.68 20.49 3.28
CA LYS A 183 2.54 20.35 4.46
C LYS A 183 3.28 19.00 4.49
N ALA A 184 2.61 17.90 4.14
CA ALA A 184 3.24 16.59 4.06
C ALA A 184 4.30 16.52 2.96
N LYS A 185 3.98 17.02 1.75
CA LYS A 185 4.95 17.10 0.63
C LYS A 185 6.17 17.95 1.02
N GLN A 186 5.97 19.08 1.71
CA GLN A 186 7.06 19.93 2.20
C GLN A 186 7.96 19.22 3.21
N SER A 187 7.38 18.54 4.21
CA SER A 187 8.15 17.81 5.21
C SER A 187 9.01 16.68 4.59
N LEU A 188 8.47 15.96 3.60
CA LEU A 188 9.24 14.98 2.83
C LEU A 188 10.38 15.63 2.05
N ALA A 189 10.16 16.81 1.46
CA ALA A 189 11.18 17.54 0.73
C ALA A 189 12.31 18.03 1.64
N GLU A 190 12.00 18.49 2.84
CA GLU A 190 12.97 18.99 3.83
C GLU A 190 13.82 17.86 4.43
N THR A 191 13.22 16.69 4.66
CA THR A 191 13.92 15.54 5.26
C THR A 191 14.80 14.77 4.26
N ARG A 192 14.42 14.76 2.98
CA ARG A 192 15.14 14.03 1.92
C ARG A 192 16.65 14.33 1.85
N PRO A 193 17.14 15.58 1.77
CA PRO A 193 18.58 15.84 1.66
C PRO A 193 19.36 15.36 2.88
N TRP A 194 18.77 15.43 4.08
CA TRP A 194 19.37 14.90 5.30
C TRP A 194 19.51 13.38 5.24
N VAL A 195 18.46 12.65 4.86
CA VAL A 195 18.52 11.19 4.78
C VAL A 195 19.51 10.73 3.70
N PHE A 196 19.56 11.44 2.57
CA PHE A 196 20.57 11.19 1.53
C PHE A 196 21.99 11.39 2.07
N PHE A 197 22.24 12.49 2.79
CA PHE A 197 23.54 12.77 3.39
C PHE A 197 23.98 11.66 4.35
N PHE A 198 23.10 11.23 5.25
CA PHE A 198 23.40 10.11 6.17
C PHE A 198 23.65 8.79 5.43
N SER A 199 22.93 8.53 4.33
CA SER A 199 23.18 7.33 3.51
C SER A 199 24.59 7.34 2.91
N VAL A 200 25.06 8.49 2.42
CA VAL A 200 26.40 8.63 1.85
C VAL A 200 27.47 8.44 2.92
N LEU A 201 27.31 9.07 4.09
CA LEU A 201 28.23 8.88 5.22
C LEU A 201 28.30 7.41 5.65
N ALA A 202 27.15 6.74 5.73
CA ALA A 202 27.09 5.32 6.10
C ALA A 202 27.75 4.42 5.05
N PHE A 203 27.58 4.70 3.75
CA PHE A 203 28.29 3.99 2.68
C PHE A 203 29.81 4.19 2.75
N VAL A 204 30.27 5.41 2.97
CA VAL A 204 31.70 5.72 3.12
C VAL A 204 32.27 5.00 4.34
N GLY A 205 31.58 5.07 5.48
CA GLY A 205 31.96 4.37 6.69
C GLY A 205 32.01 2.85 6.51
N SER A 206 31.01 2.27 5.83
CA SER A 206 30.98 0.86 5.45
C SER A 206 32.17 0.49 4.55
N GLY A 207 32.51 1.33 3.57
CA GLY A 207 33.67 1.12 2.69
C GLY A 207 34.99 1.08 3.46
N PHE A 208 35.25 2.07 4.31
CA PHE A 208 36.45 2.09 5.16
C PHE A 208 36.48 0.94 6.17
N GLY A 209 35.35 0.63 6.81
CA GLY A 209 35.21 -0.50 7.72
C GLY A 209 35.47 -1.84 7.02
N GLY A 210 34.98 -1.99 5.79
CA GLY A 210 35.24 -3.16 4.95
C GLY A 210 36.72 -3.29 4.62
N LEU A 211 37.37 -2.23 4.16
CA LEU A 211 38.83 -2.22 3.89
C LEU A 211 39.64 -2.55 5.15
N GLY A 212 39.28 -1.97 6.30
CA GLY A 212 39.89 -2.29 7.58
C GLY A 212 39.68 -3.74 7.99
N GLY A 213 38.49 -4.29 7.76
CA GLY A 213 38.16 -5.69 8.01
C GLY A 213 38.97 -6.65 7.13
N ILE A 214 39.11 -6.35 5.83
CA ILE A 214 39.97 -7.12 4.92
C ILE A 214 41.42 -7.07 5.40
N GLY A 215 41.92 -5.88 5.77
CA GLY A 215 43.27 -5.71 6.29
C GLY A 215 43.51 -6.55 7.54
N MET A 216 42.59 -6.53 8.50
CA MET A 216 42.67 -7.36 9.72
C MET A 216 42.57 -8.85 9.43
N PHE A 217 41.76 -9.25 8.44
CA PHE A 217 41.67 -10.63 8.02
C PHE A 217 43.00 -11.13 7.40
N ILE A 218 43.61 -10.33 6.51
CA ILE A 218 44.93 -10.64 5.93
C ILE A 218 46.02 -10.66 7.03
N ALA A 219 45.97 -9.71 7.96
CA ALA A 219 46.87 -9.66 9.10
C ALA A 219 46.75 -10.92 9.98
N GLY A 220 45.53 -11.46 10.12
CA GLY A 220 45.26 -12.68 10.88
C GLY A 220 45.73 -13.97 10.22
N ILE A 221 45.77 -14.06 8.88
CA ILE A 221 46.36 -15.22 8.18
C ILE A 221 47.88 -15.18 8.12
N THR A 222 48.47 -13.99 8.23
CA THR A 222 49.93 -13.79 8.20
C THR A 222 50.57 -13.89 9.58
N GLN A 223 49.85 -13.48 10.62
CA GLN A 223 50.28 -13.61 12.02
C GLN A 223 49.79 -14.92 12.61
N GLY A 224 50.65 -15.64 13.34
CA GLY A 224 50.29 -16.88 14.04
C GLY A 224 49.85 -16.65 15.49
N GLY A 225 49.49 -17.74 16.17
CA GLY A 225 49.17 -17.73 17.61
C GLY A 225 47.94 -16.89 17.97
N ALA A 226 47.87 -16.45 19.22
CA ALA A 226 46.70 -15.72 19.75
C ALA A 226 46.44 -14.39 19.02
N THR A 227 47.49 -13.67 18.62
CA THR A 227 47.38 -12.42 17.85
C THR A 227 46.73 -12.67 16.49
N GLY A 228 47.16 -13.71 15.76
CA GLY A 228 46.57 -14.11 14.49
C GLY A 228 45.07 -14.42 14.60
N VAL A 229 44.70 -15.24 15.58
CA VAL A 229 43.30 -15.59 15.86
C VAL A 229 42.48 -14.33 16.20
N GLY A 230 43.01 -13.43 17.03
CA GLY A 230 42.36 -12.17 17.37
C GLY A 230 42.11 -11.26 16.15
N SER A 231 43.11 -11.14 15.26
CA SER A 231 42.98 -10.38 14.01
C SER A 231 41.97 -11.00 13.05
N LEU A 232 41.91 -12.34 12.93
CA LEU A 232 40.90 -13.02 12.12
C LEU A 232 39.49 -12.75 12.62
N VAL A 233 39.25 -12.92 13.93
CA VAL A 233 37.95 -12.66 14.55
C VAL A 233 37.54 -11.20 14.37
N SER A 234 38.46 -10.27 14.64
CA SER A 234 38.21 -8.84 14.43
C SER A 234 37.90 -8.53 12.96
N GLY A 235 38.68 -9.07 12.03
CA GLY A 235 38.47 -8.88 10.59
C GLY A 235 37.08 -9.33 10.14
N VAL A 236 36.64 -10.52 10.56
CA VAL A 236 35.29 -11.03 10.27
C VAL A 236 34.21 -10.13 10.89
N MET A 237 34.39 -9.66 12.12
CA MET A 237 33.44 -8.75 12.76
C MET A 237 33.32 -7.41 12.01
N PHE A 238 34.44 -6.81 11.59
CA PHE A 238 34.44 -5.57 10.81
C PHE A 238 33.80 -5.77 9.43
N LEU A 239 34.05 -6.89 8.77
CA LEU A 239 33.43 -7.23 7.49
C LEU A 239 31.92 -7.43 7.62
N GLY A 240 31.47 -8.17 8.63
CA GLY A 240 30.05 -8.36 8.92
C GLY A 240 29.35 -7.04 9.26
N GLY A 241 30.00 -6.22 10.09
CA GLY A 241 29.54 -4.85 10.39
C GLY A 241 29.44 -4.01 9.13
N ALA A 242 30.49 -3.96 8.30
CA ALA A 242 30.49 -3.20 7.05
C ALA A 242 29.35 -3.62 6.12
N ALA A 243 29.10 -4.93 5.96
CA ALA A 243 27.99 -5.43 5.17
C ALA A 243 26.63 -4.98 5.71
N LEU A 244 26.43 -5.06 7.03
CA LEU A 244 25.21 -4.63 7.71
C LEU A 244 24.97 -3.12 7.59
N TYR A 245 26.00 -2.30 7.85
CA TYR A 245 25.93 -0.85 7.70
C TYR A 245 25.71 -0.43 6.25
N GLY A 246 26.37 -1.10 5.30
CA GLY A 246 26.18 -0.85 3.86
C GLY A 246 24.75 -1.20 3.41
N PHE A 247 24.19 -2.31 3.91
CA PHE A 247 22.81 -2.68 3.65
C PHE A 247 21.81 -1.69 4.28
N ALA A 248 22.07 -1.19 5.49
CA ALA A 248 21.27 -0.11 6.08
C ALA A 248 21.36 1.19 5.26
N ALA A 249 22.56 1.56 4.82
CA ALA A 249 22.81 2.74 3.98
C ALA A 249 22.05 2.66 2.65
N TYR A 250 21.97 1.47 2.04
CA TYR A 250 21.18 1.21 0.84
C TYR A 250 19.70 1.56 1.04
N HIS A 251 19.10 1.17 2.17
CA HIS A 251 17.70 1.49 2.44
C HIS A 251 17.45 2.99 2.68
N LEU A 252 18.36 3.70 3.35
CA LEU A 252 18.27 5.16 3.48
C LEU A 252 18.39 5.86 2.12
N TYR A 253 19.35 5.44 1.30
CA TYR A 253 19.53 5.97 -0.05
C TYR A 253 18.27 5.74 -0.90
N SER A 254 17.74 4.50 -0.87
CA SER A 254 16.54 4.11 -1.59
C SER A 254 15.34 4.98 -1.19
N TYR A 255 15.10 5.16 0.11
CA TYR A 255 14.05 6.05 0.62
C TYR A 255 14.18 7.48 0.09
N ALA A 256 15.38 8.09 0.20
CA ALA A 256 15.62 9.44 -0.28
C ALA A 256 15.45 9.57 -1.81
N SER A 257 15.75 8.50 -2.56
CA SER A 257 15.58 8.45 -4.01
C SER A 257 14.11 8.33 -4.43
N TYR A 258 13.28 7.58 -3.70
CA TYR A 258 11.86 7.48 -3.98
C TYR A 258 11.10 8.76 -3.61
N ILE A 259 11.47 9.43 -2.51
CA ILE A 259 10.93 10.76 -2.22
C ILE A 259 11.30 11.75 -3.32
N LYS A 260 12.52 11.68 -3.88
CA LYS A 260 12.91 12.52 -5.03
C LYS A 260 11.94 12.33 -6.20
N LEU A 261 11.63 11.08 -6.49
CA LEU A 261 10.81 10.70 -7.63
C LEU A 261 9.37 11.16 -7.38
N PHE A 262 8.81 10.84 -6.21
CA PHE A 262 7.48 11.27 -5.78
C PHE A 262 7.27 12.79 -5.88
N LEU A 263 8.22 13.60 -5.39
CA LEU A 263 8.11 15.06 -5.47
C LEU A 263 8.16 15.61 -6.90
N LYS A 264 8.62 14.82 -7.86
CA LYS A 264 8.66 15.17 -9.28
C LYS A 264 7.45 14.65 -10.06
N THR A 265 6.97 13.46 -9.73
CA THR A 265 5.94 12.72 -10.48
C THR A 265 4.57 12.78 -9.83
N SER A 266 4.47 13.16 -8.55
CA SER A 266 3.27 13.05 -7.71
C SER A 266 2.65 11.64 -7.70
N SER A 267 3.41 10.58 -8.04
CA SER A 267 2.83 9.26 -8.24
C SER A 267 2.66 8.50 -6.91
N PRO A 268 1.46 7.95 -6.59
CA PRO A 268 1.24 7.21 -5.34
C PRO A 268 2.21 6.02 -5.16
N GLY A 269 2.55 5.34 -6.24
CA GLY A 269 3.46 4.19 -6.21
C GLY A 269 4.91 4.53 -5.81
N ASP A 270 5.36 5.76 -6.04
CA ASP A 270 6.68 6.20 -5.56
C ASP A 270 6.68 6.42 -4.04
N LEU A 271 5.56 6.90 -3.50
CA LEU A 271 5.39 7.06 -2.05
C LEU A 271 5.30 5.71 -1.34
N GLU A 272 4.57 4.74 -1.90
CA GLU A 272 4.51 3.36 -1.38
C GLU A 272 5.89 2.71 -1.32
N GLN A 273 6.71 2.91 -2.35
CA GLN A 273 8.09 2.41 -2.39
C GLN A 273 8.98 3.09 -1.34
N ALA A 274 8.81 4.41 -1.13
CA ALA A 274 9.50 5.11 -0.04
C ALA A 274 9.13 4.51 1.33
N LEU A 275 7.83 4.35 1.62
CA LEU A 275 7.37 3.76 2.88
C LEU A 275 7.88 2.32 3.07
N THR A 276 7.94 1.55 1.99
CA THR A 276 8.52 0.19 2.01
C THR A 276 10.01 0.20 2.34
N ALA A 277 10.77 1.15 1.79
CA ALA A 277 12.19 1.32 2.12
C ALA A 277 12.37 1.72 3.60
N GLN A 278 11.53 2.62 4.12
CA GLN A 278 11.54 3.02 5.53
C GLN A 278 11.21 1.84 6.46
N LYS A 279 10.18 1.05 6.14
CA LYS A 279 9.85 -0.18 6.88
C LYS A 279 11.01 -1.17 6.90
N SER A 280 11.66 -1.37 5.75
CA SER A 280 12.78 -2.32 5.63
C SER A 280 13.98 -1.90 6.46
N PHE A 281 14.29 -0.60 6.49
CA PHE A 281 15.33 -0.04 7.38
C PHE A 281 15.03 -0.32 8.86
N TRP A 282 13.84 0.01 9.34
CA TRP A 282 13.49 -0.21 10.75
C TRP A 282 13.41 -1.69 11.13
N LYS A 283 12.96 -2.55 10.21
CA LYS A 283 13.01 -4.00 10.39
C LYS A 283 14.45 -4.48 10.58
N LEU A 284 15.38 -4.02 9.74
CA LEU A 284 16.79 -4.35 9.87
C LEU A 284 17.33 -3.88 11.22
N VAL A 285 17.15 -2.61 11.58
CA VAL A 285 17.63 -2.03 12.85
C VAL A 285 17.07 -2.81 14.05
N GLY A 286 15.77 -3.14 14.02
CA GLY A 286 15.13 -3.92 15.08
C GLY A 286 15.71 -5.33 15.21
N ILE A 287 15.86 -6.07 14.11
CA ILE A 287 16.46 -7.42 14.11
C ILE A 287 17.90 -7.36 14.63
N VAL A 288 18.70 -6.43 14.12
CA VAL A 288 20.10 -6.28 14.52
C VAL A 288 20.21 -5.96 16.00
N THR A 289 19.39 -5.02 16.50
CA THR A 289 19.36 -4.65 17.92
C THR A 289 18.98 -5.85 18.78
N ALA A 290 17.96 -6.63 18.40
CA ALA A 290 17.57 -7.83 19.13
C ALA A 290 18.70 -8.87 19.20
N VAL A 291 19.41 -9.11 18.10
CA VAL A 291 20.57 -10.00 18.06
C VAL A 291 21.67 -9.52 19.01
N PHE A 292 21.99 -8.22 19.02
CA PHE A 292 22.99 -7.66 19.94
C PHE A 292 22.57 -7.81 21.41
N LEU A 293 21.30 -7.55 21.73
CA LEU A 293 20.79 -7.71 23.10
C LEU A 293 20.90 -9.15 23.58
N ILE A 294 20.55 -10.13 22.74
CA ILE A 294 20.69 -11.56 23.07
C ILE A 294 22.16 -11.92 23.28
N LEU A 295 23.05 -11.48 22.38
CA LEU A 295 24.48 -11.73 22.48
C LEU A 295 25.08 -11.12 23.76
N TYR A 296 24.71 -9.89 24.12
CA TYR A 296 25.15 -9.26 25.35
C TYR A 296 24.60 -9.96 26.60
N ALA A 297 23.34 -10.40 26.59
CA ALA A 297 22.77 -11.15 27.70
C ALA A 297 23.50 -12.48 27.93
N VAL A 298 23.83 -13.21 26.85
CA VAL A 298 24.61 -14.46 26.93
C VAL A 298 26.02 -14.20 27.46
N LEU A 299 26.71 -13.18 26.94
CA LEU A 299 28.04 -12.80 27.43
C LEU A 299 28.01 -12.41 28.91
N PHE A 300 27.02 -11.63 29.33
CA PHE A 300 26.85 -11.21 30.71
C PHE A 300 26.66 -12.40 31.65
N LEU A 301 25.80 -13.36 31.28
CA LEU A 301 25.60 -14.60 32.05
C LEU A 301 26.88 -15.44 32.10
N LEU A 302 27.62 -15.55 30.99
CA LEU A 302 28.88 -16.29 30.94
C LEU A 302 29.93 -15.69 31.88
N VAL A 303 30.05 -14.35 31.90
CA VAL A 303 30.97 -13.65 32.81
C VAL A 303 30.60 -13.90 34.27
N ILE A 304 29.31 -13.86 34.62
CA ILE A 304 28.85 -14.18 35.99
C ILE A 304 29.22 -15.61 36.37
N VAL A 305 28.95 -16.59 35.49
CA VAL A 305 29.24 -18.01 35.79
C VAL A 305 30.74 -18.26 35.97
N LEU A 306 31.58 -17.70 35.08
CA LEU A 306 33.03 -17.84 35.20
C LEU A 306 33.59 -17.12 36.44
N GLY A 307 33.05 -15.94 36.77
CA GLY A 307 33.46 -15.19 37.96
C GLY A 307 33.04 -15.83 39.28
N LEU A 308 31.99 -16.66 39.28
CA LEU A 308 31.60 -17.46 40.45
C LEU A 308 32.38 -18.79 40.55
N ALA A 309 32.99 -19.26 39.45
CA ALA A 309 33.71 -20.53 39.39
C ALA A 309 35.22 -20.41 39.65
N GLY A 310 35.78 -19.20 39.65
CA GLY A 310 37.18 -18.91 39.97
C GLY A 310 37.32 -18.24 41.32
#